data_AF-A0A434W9G8-F1
#
_entry.id   AF-A0A434W9G8-F1
#
_cell.length_a   1.000
_cell.length_b   1.000
_cell.length_c   1.000
_cell.angle_alpha   90.00
_cell.angle_beta   90.00
_cell.angle_gamma   90.00
#
_symmetry.space_group_name_H-M   'P 1'
#
loop_
_entity.id
_entity.type
_entity.pdbx_description
1 polymer ?
#
loop_
_entity_poly.entity_id
_entity_poly.type
_entity_poly.pdbx_seq_one_letter_code
_entity_poly.pdbx_strand_id
1 'polypeptide(L)'
;MKLGSVTCHATDDFIGPDDLVGVLGTDRFPIGQFEAGSSLDVGIEMPIAPGVTELTILEADVIEDDVLATIDLTQDMDVDRVFGILTGDARYDVNFVVISEPG
;
A
#
# COMPACT_ATOMS: atom_id res chain seq x y z
N MET A 1 -8.50 -4.43 8.01
CA MET A 1 -7.18 -4.52 7.34
C MET A 1 -6.14 -3.82 8.18
N LYS A 2 -4.93 -4.36 8.23
CA LYS A 2 -3.77 -3.76 8.89
C LYS A 2 -2.59 -3.76 7.92
N LEU A 3 -2.05 -2.58 7.61
CA LEU A 3 -0.80 -2.43 6.86
C LEU A 3 0.32 -2.27 7.88
N GLY A 4 1.24 -3.25 7.89
CA GLY A 4 2.30 -3.35 8.89
C GLY A 4 3.48 -2.48 8.47
N SER A 5 4.26 -2.95 7.51
CA SER A 5 5.46 -2.27 7.06
C SER A 5 5.53 -2.14 5.55
N VAL A 6 6.29 -1.16 5.08
CA VAL A 6 6.66 -1.00 3.68
C VAL A 6 8.17 -0.87 3.60
N THR A 7 8.76 -1.58 2.65
CA THR A 7 10.18 -1.44 2.30
C THR A 7 10.28 -0.95 0.87
N CYS A 8 10.85 0.23 0.69
CA CYS A 8 11.22 0.74 -0.62
C CYS A 8 12.63 0.26 -0.97
N HIS A 9 12.75 -0.51 -2.04
CA HIS A 9 14.04 -0.96 -2.55
C HIS A 9 14.61 0.03 -3.55
N ALA A 10 13.74 0.62 -4.37
CA ALA A 10 14.06 1.63 -5.36
C ALA A 10 12.83 2.49 -5.63
N THR A 11 13.06 3.76 -5.93
CA THR A 11 12.10 4.71 -6.48
C THR A 11 12.45 4.92 -7.95
N ASP A 12 11.48 5.15 -8.81
CA ASP A 12 11.71 5.70 -10.15
C ASP A 12 11.82 7.24 -10.13
N ASP A 13 11.47 7.83 -8.99
CA ASP A 13 11.56 9.25 -8.78
C ASP A 13 13.00 9.71 -8.52
N PHE A 14 13.50 10.57 -9.42
CA PHE A 14 14.88 11.07 -9.37
C PHE A 14 15.03 12.28 -8.45
N ILE A 15 13.91 12.87 -7.99
CA ILE A 15 13.88 14.13 -7.22
C ILE A 15 12.93 13.99 -6.03
N GLY A 16 13.40 13.35 -4.96
CA GLY A 16 12.72 13.32 -3.67
C GLY A 16 12.18 11.93 -3.30
N PRO A 17 11.46 11.83 -2.17
CA PRO A 17 10.79 10.61 -1.75
C PRO A 17 9.42 10.45 -2.41
N ASP A 18 9.03 9.20 -2.69
CA ASP A 18 7.74 8.86 -3.27
C ASP A 18 6.68 8.89 -2.17
N ASP A 19 5.58 9.60 -2.41
CA ASP A 19 4.45 9.71 -1.50
C ASP A 19 3.44 8.57 -1.73
N LEU A 20 3.51 7.52 -0.93
CA LEU A 20 2.59 6.39 -1.07
C LEU A 20 1.27 6.62 -0.36
N VAL A 21 0.19 6.24 -1.05
CA VAL A 21 -1.19 6.37 -0.58
C VAL A 21 -1.96 5.08 -0.81
N GLY A 22 -2.79 4.70 0.17
CA GLY A 22 -3.72 3.59 0.04
C GLY A 22 -5.13 4.09 -0.28
N VAL A 23 -5.83 3.34 -1.12
CA VAL A 23 -7.26 3.54 -1.43
C VAL A 23 -8.02 2.25 -1.17
N LEU A 24 -8.98 2.30 -0.25
CA LEU A 24 -9.83 1.19 0.15
C LEU A 24 -11.29 1.58 -0.08
N GLY A 25 -11.90 1.11 -1.16
CA GLY A 25 -13.24 1.56 -1.56
C GLY A 25 -13.24 3.06 -1.91
N THR A 26 -13.95 3.88 -1.12
CA THR A 26 -13.96 5.34 -1.27
C THR A 26 -12.97 6.06 -0.34
N ASP A 27 -12.33 5.32 0.57
CA ASP A 27 -11.47 5.89 1.59
C ASP A 27 -10.03 5.94 1.10
N ARG A 28 -9.43 7.14 1.14
CA ARG A 28 -8.04 7.40 0.80
C ARG A 28 -7.26 7.75 2.06
N PHE A 29 -6.10 7.14 2.25
CA PHE A 29 -5.28 7.31 3.45
C PHE A 29 -3.78 7.33 3.14
N PRO A 30 -2.99 8.19 3.82
CA PRO A 30 -1.55 8.25 3.60
C PRO A 30 -0.87 6.99 4.15
N ILE A 31 0.06 6.41 3.39
CA ILE A 31 0.92 5.31 3.85
C ILE A 31 2.23 5.88 4.40
N GLY A 32 2.87 6.80 3.66
CA GLY A 32 4.10 7.46 4.07
C GLY A 32 4.92 7.94 2.87
N GLN A 33 6.02 8.63 3.15
CA GLN A 33 7.01 9.00 2.12
C GLN A 33 8.18 8.02 2.15
N PHE A 34 8.68 7.61 0.99
CA PHE A 34 9.70 6.57 0.89
C PHE A 34 10.85 6.99 -0.01
N GLU A 35 12.07 6.88 0.52
CA GLU A 35 13.30 6.99 -0.27
C GLU A 35 13.83 5.60 -0.61
N ALA A 36 14.62 5.49 -1.68
CA ALA A 36 15.25 4.22 -2.06
C ALA A 36 16.08 3.61 -0.90
N GLY A 37 15.79 2.37 -0.56
CA GLY A 37 16.42 1.63 0.54
C GLY A 37 15.80 1.87 1.92
N SER A 38 14.75 2.68 2.02
CA SER A 38 14.05 2.95 3.28
C SER A 38 13.07 1.83 3.65
N SER A 39 12.82 1.69 4.95
CA SER A 39 11.76 0.84 5.48
C SER A 39 11.05 1.55 6.62
N LEU A 40 9.72 1.51 6.59
CA LEU A 40 8.85 2.15 7.57
C LEU A 40 7.84 1.13 8.10
N ASP A 41 7.71 1.04 9.41
CA ASP A 41 6.55 0.43 10.05
C ASP A 41 5.46 1.50 10.13
N VAL A 42 4.39 1.32 9.35
CA VAL A 42 3.34 2.33 9.21
C VAL A 42 2.19 2.09 10.21
N GLY A 43 1.99 0.84 10.64
CA GLY A 43 0.99 0.48 11.66
C GLY A 43 -0.44 0.96 11.36
N ILE A 44 -0.85 1.03 10.08
CA ILE A 44 -2.16 1.55 9.68
C ILE A 44 -3.21 0.47 9.87
N GLU A 45 -4.28 0.77 10.60
CA GLU A 45 -5.42 -0.12 10.79
C GLU A 45 -6.69 0.55 10.26
N MET A 46 -7.38 -0.10 9.33
CA MET A 46 -8.63 0.38 8.78
C MET A 46 -9.68 -0.73 8.66
N PRO A 47 -10.96 -0.46 9.00
CA PRO A 47 -12.04 -1.38 8.73
C PRO A 47 -12.25 -1.53 7.21
N ILE A 48 -12.60 -2.73 6.76
CA ILE A 48 -12.97 -2.96 5.35
C ILE A 48 -14.49 -2.83 5.25
N ALA A 49 -14.96 -1.81 4.55
CA ALA A 49 -16.40 -1.61 4.37
C ALA A 49 -17.05 -2.78 3.58
N PRO A 50 -18.33 -3.10 3.83
CA PRO A 50 -19.02 -4.17 3.10
C PRO A 50 -18.98 -3.96 1.58
N GLY A 51 -18.60 -5.02 0.85
CA GLY A 51 -18.50 -4.98 -0.62
C GLY A 51 -17.18 -4.43 -1.15
N VAL A 52 -16.26 -3.95 -0.30
CA VAL A 52 -14.89 -3.61 -0.70
C VAL A 52 -14.07 -4.88 -0.78
N THR A 53 -13.50 -5.15 -1.95
CA THR A 53 -12.73 -6.36 -2.24
C THR A 53 -11.28 -6.07 -2.61
N GLU A 54 -10.90 -4.81 -2.75
CA GLU A 54 -9.60 -4.42 -3.29
C GLU A 54 -8.99 -3.28 -2.47
N LEU A 55 -7.67 -3.32 -2.30
CA LEU A 55 -6.83 -2.22 -1.85
C LEU A 55 -5.98 -1.76 -3.04
N THR A 56 -6.07 -0.49 -3.39
CA THR A 56 -5.19 0.10 -4.39
C THR A 56 -4.09 0.90 -3.70
N ILE A 57 -2.85 0.71 -4.12
CA ILE A 57 -1.69 1.49 -3.70
C ILE A 57 -1.35 2.45 -4.83
N LEU A 58 -1.28 3.72 -4.51
CA LEU A 58 -0.94 4.81 -5.41
C LEU A 58 0.37 5.46 -4.98
N GLU A 59 1.06 6.01 -5.96
CA GLU A 59 2.02 7.08 -5.76
C GLU A 59 1.30 8.41 -6.00
N ALA A 60 1.40 9.32 -5.04
CA ALA A 60 0.80 10.63 -5.15
C ALA A 60 1.81 11.63 -5.73
N ASP A 61 1.61 11.99 -6.99
CA ASP A 61 2.38 13.06 -7.64
C ASP A 61 1.58 14.37 -7.70
N VAL A 62 2.28 15.47 -7.94
CA VAL A 62 1.75 16.83 -8.05
C VAL A 62 0.74 16.96 -9.20
N ILE A 63 0.87 16.16 -10.25
CA ILE A 63 0.06 16.26 -11.47
C ILE A 63 -1.05 15.21 -11.49
N GLU A 64 -0.71 13.93 -11.30
CA GLU A 64 -1.65 12.82 -11.37
C GLU A 64 -1.15 11.69 -10.47
N ASP A 65 -2.07 11.00 -9.78
CA ASP A 65 -1.67 9.84 -8.98
C ASP A 65 -1.44 8.63 -9.88
N ASP A 66 -0.29 7.99 -9.72
CA ASP A 66 0.04 6.78 -10.46
C ASP A 66 -0.40 5.52 -9.70
N VAL A 67 -1.17 4.67 -10.38
CA VAL A 67 -1.60 3.39 -9.80
C VAL A 67 -0.44 2.41 -9.84
N LEU A 68 0.11 2.10 -8.67
CA LEU A 68 1.23 1.16 -8.55
C LEU A 68 0.76 -0.29 -8.46
N ALA A 69 -0.26 -0.56 -7.66
CA ALA A 69 -0.78 -1.90 -7.47
C ALA A 69 -2.24 -1.92 -7.03
N THR A 70 -2.96 -2.99 -7.39
CA THR A 70 -4.26 -3.35 -6.83
C THR A 70 -4.17 -4.74 -6.23
N ILE A 71 -4.54 -4.85 -4.96
CA ILE A 71 -4.41 -6.04 -4.13
C ILE A 71 -5.82 -6.57 -3.85
N ASP A 72 -6.10 -7.79 -4.28
CA ASP A 72 -7.35 -8.50 -3.98
C ASP A 72 -7.37 -8.94 -2.51
N LEU A 73 -8.31 -8.39 -1.74
CA LEU A 73 -8.51 -8.61 -0.32
C LEU A 73 -9.41 -9.83 -0.03
N THR A 74 -9.99 -10.46 -1.05
CA THR A 74 -10.89 -11.62 -0.86
C THR A 74 -10.14 -12.92 -0.61
N GLN A 75 -8.85 -12.95 -0.93
CA GLN A 75 -8.02 -14.15 -0.79
C GLN A 75 -7.39 -14.21 0.60
N ASP A 76 -7.53 -15.36 1.27
CA ASP A 76 -7.01 -15.74 2.60
C ASP A 76 -6.88 -14.60 3.63
N MET A 77 -7.99 -14.38 4.36
CA MET A 77 -8.06 -13.52 5.53
C MET A 77 -7.19 -14.08 6.68
N ASP A 78 -6.69 -13.19 7.55
CA ASP A 78 -5.88 -13.50 8.74
C ASP A 78 -4.47 -14.07 8.50
N VAL A 79 -3.87 -13.80 7.34
CA VAL A 79 -2.47 -14.15 7.02
C VAL A 79 -1.64 -12.90 6.72
N ASP A 80 -0.45 -12.81 7.33
CA ASP A 80 0.56 -11.81 6.98
C ASP A 80 1.05 -12.05 5.55
N ARG A 81 0.92 -11.04 4.70
CA ARG A 81 1.33 -11.10 3.29
C ARG A 81 2.33 -10.02 2.99
N VAL A 82 3.35 -10.35 2.20
CA VAL A 82 4.26 -9.39 1.57
C VAL A 82 3.92 -9.34 0.09
N PHE A 83 3.51 -8.18 -0.39
CA PHE A 83 3.23 -7.93 -1.79
C PHE A 83 4.32 -7.07 -2.40
N GLY A 84 4.99 -7.62 -3.42
CA GLY A 84 6.02 -6.92 -4.19
C GLY A 84 5.39 -6.13 -5.32
N ILE A 85 5.55 -4.81 -5.29
CA ILE A 85 5.18 -3.88 -6.35
C ILE A 85 6.42 -3.62 -7.20
N LEU A 86 6.29 -3.75 -8.53
CA LEU A 86 7.35 -3.53 -9.51
C LEU A 86 6.76 -2.71 -10.67
N THR A 87 7.08 -1.42 -10.70
CA THR A 87 6.61 -0.48 -11.72
C THR A 87 7.80 0.34 -12.20
N GLY A 88 8.13 0.24 -13.50
CA GLY A 88 9.33 0.89 -14.03
C GLY A 88 10.61 0.44 -13.30
N ASP A 89 11.33 1.41 -12.73
CA ASP A 89 12.49 1.18 -11.87
C ASP A 89 12.13 1.14 -10.36
N ALA A 90 10.89 1.49 -9.99
CA ALA A 90 10.40 1.49 -8.63
C ALA A 90 10.09 0.07 -8.13
N ARG A 91 10.43 -0.18 -6.86
CA ARG A 91 10.22 -1.48 -6.21
C ARG A 91 9.87 -1.33 -4.73
N TYR A 92 8.71 -1.86 -4.35
CA TYR A 92 8.22 -1.84 -2.97
C TYR A 92 7.83 -3.23 -2.50
N ASP A 93 8.15 -3.58 -1.26
CA ASP A 93 7.55 -4.71 -0.57
C ASP A 93 6.61 -4.17 0.52
N VAL A 94 5.30 -4.42 0.35
CA VAL A 94 4.24 -3.97 1.26
C VAL A 94 3.76 -5.15 2.10
N ASN A 95 3.92 -5.07 3.42
CA ASN A 95 3.40 -6.05 4.35
C ASN A 95 2.03 -5.64 4.89
N PHE A 96 1.04 -6.52 4.75
CA PHE A 96 -0.31 -6.28 5.27
C PHE A 96 -1.00 -7.57 5.72
N VAL A 97 -2.08 -7.38 6.48
CA VAL A 97 -2.97 -8.41 7.00
C VAL A 97 -4.41 -7.99 6.73
N VAL A 98 -5.18 -8.89 6.13
CA VAL A 98 -6.63 -8.71 5.99
C VAL A 98 -7.31 -9.32 7.20
N ILE A 99 -7.70 -8.49 8.17
CA ILE A 99 -8.42 -8.95 9.36
C ILE A 99 -9.92 -8.85 9.09
N SER A 100 -10.65 -9.97 9.20
CA SER A 100 -12.12 -9.97 9.29
C SER A 100 -12.52 -9.31 10.60
N GLU A 101 -13.38 -8.30 10.59
CA GLU A 101 -14.11 -8.02 11.83
C GLU A 101 -15.06 -9.20 12.09
N PRO A 102 -15.06 -9.80 13.31
CA PRO A 102 -16.09 -10.75 13.68
C PRO A 102 -17.42 -10.01 13.70
N GLY A 103 -18.32 -10.39 12.78
CA GLY A 103 -19.69 -9.86 12.71
C GLY A 103 -20.55 -10.21 13.91
#